data_AF-A0A345R5Q4-F1
#
_entry.id   AF-A0A345R5Q4-F1
#
_cell.length_a   1.000
_cell.length_b   1.000
_cell.length_c   1.000
_cell.angle_alpha   90.00
_cell.angle_beta   90.00
_cell.angle_gamma   90.00
#
_symmetry.space_group_name_H-M   'P 1'
#
loop_
_entity.id
_entity.type
_entity.pdbx_description
1 polymer ?
#
loop_
_entity_poly.entity_id
_entity_poly.type
_entity_poly.pdbx_seq_one_letter_code
_entity_poly.pdbx_strand_id
1 'polypeptide(L)'
;MFITLFWFGVIFRKRQAPSGLMFPWLSAVRLSALWSDTKLHVAAIRRMRLPPYDDHAPLASAIHGLGLLLVTAMAASGTIYYFINSGNPDAGGLVGVVMFIHLNLANLVWAYLIGHAGLALVHHFSNNLRLAEMWSLRRD
;
A
#
# COMPACT_ATOMS: atom_id res chain seq x y z
N MET A 1 11.74 16.69 -4.68
CA MET A 1 10.46 17.29 -5.14
C MET A 1 9.32 16.27 -5.19
N PHE A 2 9.44 15.14 -5.89
CA PHE A 2 8.33 14.17 -6.00
C PHE A 2 8.00 13.48 -4.67
N ILE A 3 9.02 13.05 -3.92
CA ILE A 3 8.82 12.44 -2.59
C ILE A 3 8.17 13.41 -1.58
N THR A 4 8.53 14.70 -1.63
CA THR A 4 7.94 15.72 -0.75
C THR A 4 6.49 15.98 -1.09
N LEU A 5 6.15 16.10 -2.38
CA LEU A 5 4.75 16.25 -2.84
C LEU A 5 3.90 15.04 -2.47
N PHE A 6 4.46 13.84 -2.59
CA PHE A 6 3.81 12.60 -2.17
C PHE A 6 3.45 12.62 -0.68
N TRP A 7 4.41 12.88 0.20
CA TRP A 7 4.16 12.94 1.64
C TRP A 7 3.22 14.06 2.04
N PHE A 8 3.27 15.22 1.36
CA PHE A 8 2.26 16.26 1.55
C PHE A 8 0.85 15.72 1.24
N GLY A 9 0.66 15.05 0.11
CA GLY A 9 -0.63 14.43 -0.23
C GLY A 9 -1.11 13.40 0.80
N VAL A 10 -0.18 12.61 1.35
CA VAL A 10 -0.47 11.61 2.39
C VAL A 10 -0.90 12.29 3.70
N ILE A 11 -0.14 13.27 4.20
CA ILE A 11 -0.41 13.96 5.46
C ILE A 11 -1.73 14.75 5.41
N PHE A 12 -2.04 15.38 4.28
CA PHE A 12 -3.28 16.16 4.15
C PHE A 12 -4.53 15.29 4.01
N ARG A 13 -4.42 14.00 3.67
CA ARG A 13 -5.54 13.05 3.67
C ARG A 13 -5.75 12.45 5.06
N LYS A 14 -6.75 12.97 5.79
CA LYS A 14 -7.12 12.64 7.20
C LYS A 14 -7.69 11.22 7.47
N ARG A 15 -7.38 10.21 6.64
CA ARG A 15 -7.95 8.85 6.80
C ARG A 15 -6.87 7.76 6.84
N GLN A 16 -5.89 7.93 7.70
CA GLN A 16 -4.88 6.90 7.92
C GLN A 16 -5.21 6.15 9.20
N ALA A 17 -5.17 4.82 9.13
CA ALA A 17 -5.23 3.94 10.29
C ALA A 17 -4.17 4.38 11.33
N PRO A 18 -4.37 4.09 12.63
CA PRO A 18 -3.37 4.39 13.65
C PRO A 18 -1.99 3.93 13.20
N SER A 19 -1.01 4.84 13.19
CA SER A 19 0.34 4.62 12.62
C SER A 19 1.01 3.35 13.14
N GLY A 20 0.69 2.94 14.36
CA GLY A 20 1.17 1.70 14.96
C GLY A 20 0.73 0.42 14.25
N LEU A 21 -0.48 0.40 13.69
CA LEU A 21 -1.01 -0.75 12.95
C LEU A 21 -0.48 -0.81 11.50
N MET A 22 -0.05 0.32 10.95
CA MET A 22 0.53 0.41 9.59
C MET A 22 1.96 -0.14 9.52
N PHE A 23 2.70 -0.08 10.63
CA PHE A 23 4.08 -0.56 10.72
C PHE A 23 4.24 -1.63 11.82
N PRO A 24 3.66 -2.83 11.65
CA PRO A 24 3.75 -3.90 12.65
C PRO A 24 5.15 -4.53 12.71
N TRP A 25 5.96 -4.37 11.67
CA TRP A 25 7.27 -5.02 11.47
C TRP A 25 8.29 -4.75 12.57
N LEU A 26 8.10 -3.67 13.35
CA LEU A 26 8.98 -3.27 14.43
C LEU A 26 8.52 -3.76 15.82
N SER A 27 7.43 -4.54 15.90
CA SER A 27 6.86 -5.00 17.16
C SER A 27 6.43 -6.47 17.09
N ALA A 28 7.04 -7.30 17.94
CA ALA A 28 6.68 -8.71 18.06
C ALA A 28 5.20 -8.93 18.42
N VAL A 29 4.64 -8.05 19.27
CA VAL A 29 3.22 -8.09 19.65
C VAL A 29 2.32 -7.86 18.42
N ARG A 30 2.65 -6.85 17.60
CA ARG A 30 1.88 -6.52 16.40
C ARG A 30 2.04 -7.56 15.30
N LEU A 31 3.23 -8.17 15.19
CA LEU A 31 3.47 -9.28 14.28
C LEU A 31 2.64 -10.52 14.65
N SER A 32 2.49 -10.81 15.96
CA SER A 32 1.61 -11.88 16.44
C SER A 32 0.14 -11.61 16.13
N ALA A 33 -0.32 -10.36 16.32
CA ALA A 33 -1.68 -9.94 15.96
C ALA A 33 -1.92 -10.06 14.44
N LEU A 34 -0.96 -9.61 13.62
CA LEU A 34 -0.98 -9.77 12.17
C LEU A 34 -1.09 -11.25 11.75
N TRP A 35 -0.31 -12.13 12.38
CA TRP A 35 -0.32 -13.56 12.06
C TRP A 35 -1.64 -14.23 12.44
N SER A 36 -2.20 -13.87 13.59
CA SER A 36 -3.49 -14.36 14.05
C SER A 36 -4.61 -13.93 13.09
N ASP A 37 -4.60 -12.67 12.69
CA ASP A 37 -5.56 -12.11 11.73
C ASP A 37 -5.42 -12.76 10.34
N THR A 38 -4.19 -12.99 9.88
CA THR A 38 -3.91 -13.70 8.62
C THR A 38 -4.49 -15.11 8.63
N LYS A 39 -4.33 -15.85 9.72
CA LYS A 39 -4.90 -17.20 9.86
C LYS A 39 -6.43 -17.19 9.79
N LEU A 40 -7.08 -16.20 10.41
CA LEU A 40 -8.53 -16.04 10.36
C LEU A 40 -9.00 -15.78 8.92
N HIS A 41 -8.34 -14.88 8.20
CA HIS A 41 -8.63 -14.58 6.80
C HIS A 41 -8.44 -15.81 5.91
N VAL A 42 -7.33 -16.55 6.06
CA VAL A 42 -7.07 -17.79 5.32
C VAL A 42 -8.13 -18.85 5.62
N ALA A 43 -8.54 -19.01 6.89
CA ALA A 43 -9.59 -19.95 7.26
C ALA A 43 -10.97 -19.57 6.68
N ALA A 44 -11.29 -18.28 6.64
CA ALA A 44 -12.51 -17.77 6.01
C ALA A 44 -12.52 -18.03 4.50
N ILE A 45 -11.41 -17.72 3.81
CA ILE A 45 -11.23 -17.97 2.36
C ILE A 45 -11.37 -19.47 2.04
N ARG A 46 -10.76 -20.35 2.85
CA ARG A 46 -10.89 -21.81 2.69
C ARG A 46 -12.33 -22.31 2.82
N ARG A 47 -13.18 -21.56 3.54
CA ARG A 47 -14.63 -21.85 3.67
C ARG A 47 -15.47 -21.09 2.65
N MET A 48 -14.85 -20.41 1.69
CA MET A 48 -15.49 -19.49 0.73
C MET A 48 -16.38 -18.44 1.42
N ARG A 49 -15.99 -18.01 2.63
CA ARG A 49 -16.67 -16.95 3.36
C ARG A 49 -15.82 -15.69 3.31
N LEU A 50 -16.48 -14.55 3.16
CA LEU A 50 -15.84 -13.26 3.30
C LEU A 50 -15.56 -13.01 4.79
N PRO A 51 -14.30 -12.66 5.15
CA PRO A 51 -14.00 -12.20 6.50
C PRO A 51 -14.85 -10.97 6.82
N PRO A 52 -15.33 -10.82 8.07
CA PRO A 52 -15.98 -9.58 8.49
C PRO A 52 -15.04 -8.39 8.27
N TYR A 53 -15.59 -7.30 7.74
CA TYR A 53 -14.84 -6.07 7.52
C TYR A 53 -14.56 -5.38 8.86
N ASP A 54 -13.29 -5.05 9.10
CA ASP A 54 -12.84 -4.29 10.27
C ASP A 54 -11.88 -3.20 9.79
N ASP A 55 -12.25 -1.93 10.02
CA ASP A 55 -11.47 -0.73 9.69
C ASP A 55 -10.07 -0.71 10.35
N HIS A 56 -9.87 -1.53 11.39
CA HIS A 56 -8.61 -1.64 12.13
C HIS A 56 -8.00 -3.04 12.08
N ALA A 57 -8.41 -3.88 11.11
CA ALA A 57 -7.82 -5.19 10.90
C ALA A 57 -6.28 -5.09 10.77
N PRO A 58 -5.52 -5.83 11.60
CA PRO A 58 -4.06 -5.81 11.56
C PRO A 58 -3.47 -6.12 10.19
N LEU A 59 -4.07 -7.06 9.44
CA LEU A 59 -3.62 -7.43 8.10
C LEU A 59 -3.83 -6.31 7.07
N ALA A 60 -5.03 -5.73 7.04
CA ALA A 60 -5.34 -4.65 6.12
C ALA A 60 -4.45 -3.42 6.37
N SER A 61 -4.24 -3.08 7.65
CA SER A 61 -3.37 -1.99 8.06
C SER A 61 -1.91 -2.23 7.67
N ALA A 62 -1.40 -3.45 7.86
CA ALA A 62 -0.03 -3.82 7.49
C ALA A 62 0.21 -3.76 5.97
N ILE A 63 -0.75 -4.27 5.18
CA ILE A 63 -0.70 -4.23 3.72
C ILE A 63 -0.74 -2.78 3.23
N HIS A 64 -1.59 -1.95 3.82
CA HIS A 64 -1.66 -0.52 3.49
C HIS A 64 -0.34 0.20 3.80
N GLY A 65 0.28 -0.07 4.95
CA GLY A 65 1.59 0.47 5.30
C GLY A 65 2.71 0.00 4.37
N LEU A 66 2.71 -1.26 3.95
CA LEU A 66 3.62 -1.76 2.90
C LEU A 66 3.42 -1.02 1.57
N GLY A 67 2.17 -0.79 1.17
CA GLY A 67 1.85 0.00 -0.01
C GLY A 67 2.44 1.42 0.07
N LEU A 68 2.34 2.06 1.24
CA LEU A 68 2.91 3.40 1.47
C LEU A 68 4.44 3.40 1.35
N LEU A 69 5.13 2.41 1.93
CA LEU A 69 6.59 2.25 1.80
C LEU A 69 7.00 2.01 0.35
N LEU A 70 6.25 1.16 -0.35
CA LEU A 70 6.52 0.82 -1.74
C LEU A 70 6.40 2.05 -2.66
N VAL A 71 5.33 2.84 -2.51
CA VAL A 71 5.15 4.08 -3.28
C VAL A 71 6.19 5.14 -2.87
N THR A 72 6.61 5.18 -1.61
CA THR A 72 7.73 6.05 -1.17
C THR A 72 9.03 5.68 -1.89
N ALA A 73 9.35 4.39 -1.99
CA ALA A 73 10.54 3.90 -2.70
C ALA A 73 10.46 4.20 -4.21
N MET A 74 9.28 4.12 -4.81
CA MET A 74 9.03 4.55 -6.19
C MET A 74 9.27 6.05 -6.40
N ALA A 75 8.73 6.89 -5.52
CA ALA A 75 8.92 8.34 -5.58
C ALA A 75 10.39 8.73 -5.38
N ALA A 76 11.11 8.02 -4.49
CA ALA A 76 12.53 8.22 -4.25
C ALA A 76 13.37 7.85 -5.49
N SER A 77 13.21 6.63 -6.01
CA SER A 77 13.94 6.15 -7.20
C SER A 77 13.66 7.00 -8.43
N GLY A 78 12.40 7.40 -8.66
CA GLY A 78 12.05 8.32 -9.76
C GLY A 78 12.66 9.72 -9.58
N THR A 79 12.72 10.23 -8.34
CA THR A 79 13.40 11.51 -8.05
C THR A 79 14.90 11.42 -8.34
N ILE A 80 15.56 10.34 -7.91
CA ILE A 80 16.99 10.14 -8.17
C ILE A 80 17.23 10.07 -9.68
N TYR A 81 16.48 9.22 -10.38
CA TYR A 81 16.58 9.08 -11.83
C TYR A 81 16.44 10.42 -12.57
N TYR A 82 15.45 11.23 -12.18
CA TYR A 82 15.22 12.56 -12.77
C TYR A 82 16.46 13.46 -12.74
N PHE A 83 17.26 13.42 -11.66
CA PHE A 83 18.45 14.25 -11.53
C PHE A 83 19.70 13.67 -12.18
N ILE A 84 19.84 12.35 -12.23
CA ILE A 84 21.06 11.69 -12.74
C ILE A 84 20.97 11.31 -14.21
N ASN A 85 19.76 11.27 -14.78
CA ASN A 85 19.55 10.92 -16.17
C ASN A 85 20.09 12.03 -17.09
N SER A 86 21.05 11.69 -17.94
CA SER A 86 21.64 12.59 -18.94
C SER A 86 20.90 12.59 -20.28
N GLY A 87 19.69 12.01 -20.33
CA GLY A 87 18.88 11.85 -21.54
C GLY A 87 19.04 10.50 -22.23
N ASN A 88 20.01 9.67 -21.80
CA ASN A 88 20.10 8.28 -22.22
C ASN A 88 19.68 7.35 -21.05
N PRO A 89 18.47 6.76 -21.10
CA PRO A 89 18.00 5.82 -20.08
C PRO A 89 18.87 4.55 -19.97
N ASP A 90 19.60 4.22 -21.04
CA ASP A 90 20.44 3.02 -21.16
C ASP A 90 21.93 3.36 -20.99
N ALA A 91 22.26 4.51 -20.40
CA ALA A 91 23.64 4.93 -20.13
C ALA A 91 24.41 3.95 -19.22
N GLY A 92 23.75 2.93 -18.67
CA GLY A 92 24.32 1.98 -17.73
C GLY A 92 24.65 2.64 -16.39
N GLY A 93 25.56 2.04 -15.63
CA GLY A 93 26.02 2.57 -14.34
C GLY A 93 24.87 2.87 -13.36
N LEU A 94 24.97 3.98 -12.64
CA LEU A 94 23.98 4.36 -11.62
C LEU A 94 22.59 4.62 -12.22
N VAL A 95 22.51 5.17 -13.44
CA VAL A 95 21.23 5.42 -14.14
C VAL A 95 20.50 4.10 -14.38
N GLY A 96 21.21 3.09 -14.90
CA GLY A 96 20.67 1.76 -15.14
C GLY A 96 20.22 1.05 -13.86
N VAL A 97 21.02 1.14 -12.78
CA VAL A 97 20.65 0.55 -11.48
C VAL A 97 19.38 1.18 -10.91
N VAL A 98 19.29 2.51 -10.91
CA VAL A 98 18.12 3.22 -10.38
C VAL A 98 16.87 2.91 -11.21
N MET A 99 16.99 2.89 -12.55
CA MET A 99 15.88 2.54 -13.44
C MET A 99 15.44 1.08 -13.27
N PHE A 100 16.40 0.15 -13.13
CA PHE A 100 16.08 -1.25 -12.82
C PHE A 100 15.28 -1.38 -11.52
N ILE A 101 15.73 -0.72 -10.45
CA ILE A 101 14.99 -0.71 -9.18
C ILE A 101 13.59 -0.12 -9.37
N HIS A 102 13.48 1.02 -10.05
CA HIS A 102 12.21 1.69 -10.28
C HIS A 102 11.20 0.81 -11.04
N LEU A 103 11.62 0.15 -12.12
CA LEU A 103 10.74 -0.72 -12.91
C LEU A 103 10.30 -1.96 -12.12
N ASN A 104 11.19 -2.56 -11.33
CA ASN A 104 10.82 -3.68 -10.47
C ASN A 104 9.82 -3.27 -9.39
N LEU A 105 10.05 -2.14 -8.73
CA LEU A 105 9.09 -1.58 -7.77
C LEU A 105 7.76 -1.22 -8.45
N ALA A 106 7.77 -0.75 -9.70
CA ALA A 106 6.55 -0.44 -10.46
C ALA A 106 5.67 -1.68 -10.65
N ASN A 107 6.26 -2.82 -10.99
CA ASN A 107 5.53 -4.08 -11.11
C ASN A 107 4.88 -4.48 -9.77
N LEU A 108 5.59 -4.31 -8.66
CA LEU A 108 5.04 -4.56 -7.33
C LEU A 108 3.90 -3.58 -6.99
N VAL A 109 4.03 -2.30 -7.37
CA VAL A 109 2.95 -1.31 -7.19
C VAL A 109 1.71 -1.73 -7.97
N TRP A 110 1.86 -2.17 -9.21
CA TRP A 110 0.73 -2.65 -10.00
C TRP A 110 0.06 -3.87 -9.38
N ALA A 111 0.83 -4.86 -8.92
CA ALA A 111 0.28 -6.01 -8.22
C ALA A 111 -0.49 -5.59 -6.96
N TYR A 112 0.07 -4.67 -6.17
CA TYR A 112 -0.59 -4.08 -5.01
C TYR A 112 -1.89 -3.36 -5.38
N LEU A 113 -1.88 -2.49 -6.39
CA LEU A 113 -3.06 -1.73 -6.82
C LEU A 113 -4.17 -2.63 -7.33
N ILE A 114 -3.85 -3.64 -8.15
CA ILE A 114 -4.80 -4.62 -8.66
C ILE A 114 -5.42 -5.41 -7.49
N GLY A 115 -4.59 -5.93 -6.58
CA GLY A 115 -5.07 -6.68 -5.43
C GLY A 115 -5.93 -5.83 -4.49
N HIS A 116 -5.49 -4.62 -4.17
CA HIS A 116 -6.19 -3.70 -3.29
C HIS A 116 -7.52 -3.23 -3.87
N ALA A 117 -7.54 -2.77 -5.13
CA ALA A 117 -8.76 -2.36 -5.81
C ALA A 117 -9.71 -3.54 -6.03
N GLY A 118 -9.17 -4.71 -6.39
CA GLY A 118 -9.96 -5.94 -6.55
C GLY A 118 -10.66 -6.36 -5.25
N LEU A 119 -9.95 -6.33 -4.12
CA LEU A 119 -10.55 -6.61 -2.81
C LEU A 119 -11.61 -5.57 -2.44
N ALA A 120 -11.36 -4.28 -2.71
CA ALA A 120 -12.35 -3.23 -2.48
C ALA A 120 -13.64 -3.46 -3.29
N LEU A 121 -13.51 -3.90 -4.55
CA LEU A 121 -14.67 -4.28 -5.39
C LEU A 121 -15.40 -5.50 -4.82
N VAL A 122 -14.68 -6.55 -4.42
CA VAL A 122 -15.28 -7.75 -3.81
C VAL A 122 -16.09 -7.37 -2.56
N HIS A 123 -15.53 -6.54 -1.67
CA HIS A 123 -16.25 -6.08 -0.47
C HIS A 123 -17.44 -5.18 -0.82
N HIS A 124 -17.33 -4.36 -1.87
CA HIS A 124 -18.43 -3.52 -2.35
C HIS A 124 -19.63 -4.34 -2.83
N PHE A 125 -19.40 -5.32 -3.70
CA PHE A 125 -20.46 -6.19 -4.21
C PHE A 125 -21.00 -7.17 -3.16
N SER A 126 -20.27 -7.34 -2.05
CA SER A 126 -20.70 -8.16 -0.91
C SER A 126 -21.48 -7.37 0.16
N ASN A 127 -21.84 -6.11 -0.11
CA ASN A 127 -22.53 -5.20 0.82
C ASN A 127 -21.80 -4.93 2.15
N ASN A 128 -20.51 -5.27 2.25
CA ASN A 128 -19.71 -5.03 3.46
C ASN A 128 -19.05 -3.64 3.48
N LEU A 129 -19.04 -2.94 2.34
CA LEU A 129 -18.43 -1.62 2.17
C LEU A 129 -19.11 -0.83 1.05
N ARG A 130 -19.24 0.49 1.19
CA ARG A 130 -19.66 1.36 0.08
C ARG A 130 -18.45 2.16 -0.40
N LEU A 131 -18.03 1.96 -1.65
CA LEU A 131 -16.91 2.73 -2.22
C LEU A 131 -17.14 4.25 -2.13
N ALA A 132 -18.40 4.68 -2.21
CA ALA A 132 -18.78 6.07 -2.02
C ALA A 132 -18.36 6.65 -0.66
N GLU A 133 -18.31 5.84 0.40
CA GLU A 133 -17.82 6.27 1.72
C GLU A 133 -16.33 6.57 1.68
N MET A 134 -15.52 5.84 0.90
CA MET A 134 -14.07 6.12 0.76
C MET A 134 -13.81 7.49 0.11
N TRP A 135 -14.62 7.86 -0.87
CA TRP A 135 -14.53 9.12 -1.62
C TRP A 135 -15.38 10.25 -1.04
N SER A 136 -16.13 9.97 0.03
CA SER A 136 -16.90 10.97 0.77
C SER A 136 -15.96 11.98 1.42
N LEU A 137 -16.21 13.25 1.16
CA LEU A 137 -15.61 14.37 1.89
C LEU A 137 -16.43 14.74 3.15
N ARG A 138 -17.60 14.11 3.36
CA ARG A 138 -18.39 14.32 4.58
C ARG A 138 -17.71 13.65 5.75
N ARG A 139 -17.58 14.41 6.83
CA ARG A 139 -17.21 13.93 8.15
C ARG A 139 -18.48 13.48 8.86
N ASP A 140 -18.45 12.28 9.41
CA ASP A 140 -19.35 11.86 10.48
C ASP A 140 -18.75 12.29 11.82
#